data_AF-A0A921LQ94-F1
#
_entry.id   AF-A0A921LQ94-F1
#
_cell.length_a   1.000
_cell.length_b   1.000
_cell.length_c   1.000
_cell.angle_alpha   90.00
_cell.angle_beta   90.00
_cell.angle_gamma   90.00
#
_symmetry.space_group_name_H-M   'P 1'
#
loop_
_entity.id
_entity.type
_entity.pdbx_description
1 polymer ?
#
loop_
_entity_poly.entity_id
_entity_poly.type
_entity_poly.pdbx_seq_one_letter_code
_entity_poly.pdbx_strand_id
1 'polypeptide(L)'
;MAQQPKVVNVGPGRGRGPRPKVENPGKILKRILAYVMHLYKIPVLIVLCCIFISVFAQVQGTLFMQTLIDGYITPMLLEKSNDFSGLISAITRVALFYAVGIAAIFLQNRLMARITQGTLKSLRDEMFTHMQTLPIKYFDTHAHGDIMSVYTNDTDTLRQM
;
A
#
# COMPACT_ATOMS: atom_id res chain seq x y z
N MET A 1 -19.62 54.26 21.19
CA MET A 1 -20.16 53.58 19.99
C MET A 1 -19.33 52.33 19.74
N ALA A 2 -19.90 51.15 19.99
CA ALA A 2 -19.21 49.87 19.83
C ALA A 2 -19.11 49.48 18.36
N GLN A 3 -17.90 49.15 17.90
CA GLN A 3 -17.61 48.75 16.54
C GLN A 3 -18.07 47.30 16.34
N GLN A 4 -19.03 47.06 15.44
CA GLN A 4 -19.53 45.72 15.17
C GLN A 4 -18.44 44.83 14.53
N PRO A 5 -18.35 43.54 14.89
CA PRO A 5 -17.35 42.64 14.35
C PRO A 5 -17.62 42.35 12.88
N LYS A 6 -16.57 42.43 12.06
CA LYS A 6 -16.59 42.08 10.63
C LYS A 6 -16.92 40.59 10.50
N VAL A 7 -18.13 40.29 10.06
CA VAL A 7 -18.57 38.92 9.76
C VAL A 7 -17.77 38.44 8.55
N VAL A 8 -16.80 37.56 8.78
CA VAL A 8 -16.09 36.87 7.69
C VAL A 8 -17.06 35.84 7.12
N ASN A 9 -17.67 36.17 5.99
CA ASN A 9 -18.54 35.27 5.26
C ASN A 9 -17.67 34.18 4.63
N VAL A 10 -17.57 33.03 5.31
CA VAL A 10 -16.92 31.84 4.76
C VAL A 10 -17.84 31.32 3.66
N GLY A 11 -17.48 31.64 2.41
CA GLY A 11 -18.28 31.28 1.24
C GLY A 11 -18.55 29.77 1.13
N PRO A 12 -19.56 29.37 0.36
CA PRO A 12 -19.97 27.97 0.25
C PRO A 12 -18.79 27.13 -0.24
N GLY A 13 -18.51 26.02 0.44
CA GLY A 13 -17.42 25.11 0.10
C GLY A 13 -17.34 24.86 -1.39
N ARG A 14 -16.14 25.07 -1.97
CA ARG A 14 -15.84 24.80 -3.38
C ARG A 14 -16.36 23.41 -3.74
N GLY A 15 -17.49 23.38 -4.45
CA GLY A 15 -17.92 22.21 -5.20
C GLY A 15 -16.75 21.79 -6.07
N ARG A 16 -16.35 20.52 -5.96
CA ARG A 16 -15.38 19.89 -6.87
C ARG A 16 -15.92 20.07 -8.29
N GLY A 17 -15.41 21.06 -9.01
CA GLY A 17 -15.59 21.16 -10.46
C GLY A 17 -15.12 19.87 -11.14
N PRO A 18 -15.41 19.69 -12.44
CA PRO A 18 -15.00 18.51 -13.18
C PRO A 18 -13.50 18.28 -12.96
N ARG A 19 -13.13 17.14 -12.35
CA ARG A 19 -11.72 16.81 -12.16
C ARG A 19 -11.06 16.83 -13.54
N PRO A 20 -9.93 17.53 -13.73
CA PRO A 20 -9.27 17.57 -15.02
C PRO A 20 -9.04 16.13 -15.49
N LYS A 21 -9.55 15.79 -16.69
CA LYS A 21 -9.32 14.48 -17.29
C LYS A 21 -7.83 14.34 -17.48
N VAL A 22 -7.24 13.34 -16.83
CA VAL A 22 -5.82 13.05 -16.96
C VAL A 22 -5.58 12.60 -18.40
N GLU A 23 -4.90 13.43 -19.20
CA GLU A 23 -4.68 13.14 -20.62
C GLU A 23 -3.85 11.88 -20.84
N ASN A 24 -3.10 11.41 -19.83
CA ASN A 24 -2.24 10.21 -19.91
C ASN A 24 -1.97 9.55 -18.54
N PRO A 25 -2.90 8.78 -17.95
CA PRO A 25 -2.72 8.18 -16.62
C PRO A 25 -1.54 7.20 -16.57
N GLY A 26 -1.31 6.43 -17.63
CA GLY A 26 -0.22 5.45 -17.68
C GLY A 26 1.19 6.06 -17.65
N LYS A 27 1.38 7.24 -18.27
CA LYS A 27 2.68 7.93 -18.23
C LYS A 27 3.01 8.43 -16.82
N ILE A 28 2.00 8.91 -16.10
CA ILE A 28 2.14 9.38 -14.72
C ILE A 28 2.46 8.20 -13.79
N LEU A 29 1.75 7.09 -13.92
CA LEU A 29 2.05 5.86 -13.17
C LEU A 29 3.47 5.37 -13.43
N LYS A 30 3.92 5.35 -14.69
CA LYS A 30 5.29 4.96 -15.04
C LYS A 30 6.32 5.90 -14.39
N ARG A 31 6.04 7.21 -14.32
CA ARG A 31 6.94 8.18 -13.68
C ARG A 31 7.04 7.94 -12.17
N ILE A 32 5.91 7.72 -11.50
CA ILE A 32 5.88 7.42 -10.05
C ILE A 32 6.60 6.09 -9.78
N LEU A 33 6.31 5.06 -10.58
CA LEU A 33 6.97 3.76 -10.44
C LEU A 33 8.48 3.88 -10.67
N ALA A 34 8.92 4.61 -11.70
CA ALA A 34 10.33 4.84 -11.95
C ALA A 34 11.02 5.58 -10.80
N TYR A 35 10.33 6.55 -10.18
CA TYR A 35 10.82 7.27 -9.01
C TYR A 35 11.01 6.36 -7.79
N VAL A 36 9.98 5.57 -7.45
CA VAL A 36 10.05 4.58 -6.35
C VAL A 36 11.14 3.55 -6.63
N MET A 37 11.21 3.02 -7.86
CA MET A 37 12.23 2.08 -8.27
C MET A 37 13.62 2.70 -8.16
N HIS A 38 13.83 3.95 -8.56
CA HIS A 38 15.14 4.59 -8.42
C HIS A 38 15.62 4.63 -6.96
N LEU A 39 14.72 4.90 -6.00
CA LEU A 39 15.05 5.03 -4.59
C LEU A 39 15.10 3.68 -3.83
N TYR A 40 14.29 2.69 -4.22
CA TYR A 40 14.02 1.49 -3.41
C TYR A 40 14.11 0.15 -4.18
N LYS A 41 14.96 0.03 -5.23
CA LYS A 41 15.11 -1.21 -6.05
C LYS A 41 15.16 -2.51 -5.24
N ILE A 42 16.04 -2.56 -4.23
CA ILE A 42 16.30 -3.77 -3.46
C ILE A 42 15.10 -4.11 -2.55
N PRO A 43 14.57 -3.20 -1.72
CA PRO A 43 13.34 -3.44 -0.97
C PRO A 43 12.16 -3.89 -1.83
N VAL A 44 11.96 -3.28 -3.00
CA VAL A 44 10.87 -3.64 -3.92
C VAL A 44 11.05 -5.07 -4.45
N LEU A 45 12.27 -5.48 -4.80
CA LEU A 45 12.55 -6.85 -5.23
C LEU A 45 12.24 -7.86 -4.11
N ILE A 46 12.63 -7.54 -2.87
CA ILE A 46 12.33 -8.40 -1.70
C ILE A 46 10.82 -8.52 -1.49
N VAL A 47 10.07 -7.41 -1.57
CA VAL A 47 8.60 -7.43 -1.47
C VAL A 47 8.01 -8.32 -2.55
N LEU A 48 8.49 -8.23 -3.79
CA LEU A 48 8.02 -9.05 -4.90
C LEU A 48 8.27 -10.55 -4.65
N CYS A 49 9.45 -10.92 -4.14
CA CYS A 49 9.72 -12.29 -3.71
C CYS A 49 8.81 -12.75 -2.57
N CYS A 50 8.57 -11.91 -1.56
CA CYS A 50 7.67 -12.22 -0.45
C CYS A 50 6.23 -12.45 -0.93
N ILE A 51 5.76 -11.67 -1.91
CA ILE A 51 4.43 -11.86 -2.52
C ILE A 51 4.33 -13.26 -3.11
N PHE A 52 5.30 -13.69 -3.93
CA PHE A 52 5.29 -15.05 -4.50
C PHE A 52 5.28 -16.14 -3.43
N ILE A 53 6.10 -16.01 -2.39
CA ILE A 53 6.15 -16.96 -1.26
C ILE A 53 4.79 -17.01 -0.55
N SER A 54 4.18 -15.86 -0.28
CA SER A 54 2.90 -15.79 0.43
C SER A 54 1.74 -16.37 -0.38
N VAL A 55 1.72 -16.14 -1.71
CA VAL A 55 0.73 -16.71 -2.62
C VAL A 55 0.90 -18.23 -2.68
N PHE A 56 2.13 -18.72 -2.78
CA PHE A 56 2.39 -20.16 -2.78
C PHE A 56 1.93 -20.82 -1.48
N ALA A 57 2.21 -20.20 -0.32
CA ALA A 57 1.74 -20.70 0.98
C ALA A 57 0.21 -20.74 1.07
N GLN A 58 -0.49 -19.72 0.54
CA GLN A 58 -1.95 -19.71 0.50
C GLN A 58 -2.53 -20.81 -0.39
N VAL A 59 -1.95 -21.02 -1.58
CA VAL A 59 -2.39 -22.08 -2.51
C VAL A 59 -2.19 -23.46 -1.87
N GLN A 60 -1.06 -23.68 -1.19
CA GLN A 60 -0.82 -24.94 -0.48
C GLN A 60 -1.84 -25.20 0.62
N GLY A 61 -2.28 -24.16 1.33
CA GLY A 61 -3.35 -24.26 2.31
C GLY A 61 -4.68 -24.72 1.72
N THR A 62 -5.05 -24.22 0.54
CA THR A 62 -6.28 -24.65 -0.15
C THR A 62 -6.17 -26.10 -0.65
N LEU A 63 -5.04 -26.47 -1.24
CA LEU A 63 -4.81 -27.85 -1.72
C LEU A 63 -4.71 -28.86 -0.57
N PHE A 64 -4.21 -28.43 0.58
CA PHE A 64 -4.15 -29.27 1.77
C PHE A 64 -5.53 -29.79 2.18
N MET A 65 -6.58 -28.98 2.05
CA MET A 65 -7.94 -29.39 2.42
C MET A 65 -8.37 -30.65 1.66
N GLN A 66 -8.07 -30.74 0.37
CA GLN A 66 -8.37 -31.93 -0.43
C GLN A 66 -7.53 -33.13 0.05
N THR A 67 -6.22 -32.95 0.22
CA THR A 67 -5.34 -34.04 0.69
C THR A 67 -5.69 -34.52 2.10
N LEU A 68 -6.21 -33.63 2.96
CA LEU A 68 -6.68 -33.98 4.30
C LEU A 68 -7.91 -34.87 4.22
N ILE A 69 -8.90 -34.51 3.40
CA ILE A 69 -10.15 -35.25 3.27
C ILE A 69 -9.91 -36.61 2.59
N ASP A 70 -9.24 -36.61 1.44
CA ASP A 70 -9.09 -37.78 0.58
C ASP A 70 -7.95 -38.70 1.04
N GLY A 71 -6.90 -38.13 1.63
CA GLY A 71 -5.71 -38.87 2.03
C GLY A 71 -5.71 -39.35 3.47
N TYR A 72 -6.45 -38.70 4.37
CA TYR A 72 -6.44 -39.01 5.80
C TYR A 72 -7.83 -39.30 6.37
N ILE A 73 -8.83 -38.45 6.13
CA ILE A 73 -10.15 -38.60 6.78
C ILE A 73 -10.96 -39.78 6.20
N THR A 74 -11.11 -39.87 4.88
CA THR A 74 -11.87 -40.95 4.24
C THR A 74 -11.35 -42.36 4.55
N PRO A 75 -10.04 -42.68 4.46
CA PRO A 75 -9.54 -44.01 4.83
C PRO A 75 -9.69 -44.30 6.34
N MET A 76 -9.49 -43.31 7.23
CA MET A 76 -9.67 -43.50 8.68
C MET A 76 -11.12 -43.83 9.07
N LEU A 77 -12.10 -43.24 8.37
CA LEU A 77 -13.52 -43.54 8.59
C LEU A 77 -13.89 -44.96 8.14
N LEU A 78 -13.20 -45.51 7.13
CA LEU A 78 -13.45 -46.84 6.59
C LEU A 78 -12.76 -47.94 7.40
N GLU A 79 -11.52 -47.73 7.83
CA GLU A 79 -10.72 -48.75 8.51
C GLU A 79 -10.90 -48.79 10.04
N LYS A 80 -11.58 -47.80 10.66
CA LYS A 80 -11.73 -47.70 12.13
C LYS A 80 -10.39 -47.79 12.90
N SER A 81 -9.28 -47.44 12.25
CA SER A 81 -7.96 -47.41 12.85
C SER A 81 -7.74 -46.09 13.61
N ASN A 82 -7.13 -46.16 14.81
CA ASN A 82 -6.87 -45.01 15.69
C ASN A 82 -5.47 -44.39 15.47
N ASP A 83 -4.81 -44.65 14.34
CA ASP A 83 -3.47 -44.13 14.08
C ASP A 83 -3.51 -42.74 13.43
N PHE A 84 -3.44 -41.70 14.27
CA PHE A 84 -3.44 -40.30 13.84
C PHE A 84 -2.05 -39.75 13.47
N SER A 85 -0.99 -40.57 13.53
CA SER A 85 0.39 -40.12 13.32
C SER A 85 0.58 -39.46 11.95
N GLY A 86 0.01 -40.07 10.90
CA GLY A 86 0.05 -39.52 9.54
C GLY A 86 -0.64 -38.15 9.43
N LEU A 87 -1.81 -38.00 10.05
CA LEU A 87 -2.58 -36.74 10.04
C LEU A 87 -1.83 -35.62 10.77
N ILE A 88 -1.26 -35.92 11.95
CA ILE A 88 -0.48 -34.95 12.73
C ILE A 88 0.74 -34.45 11.94
N SER A 89 1.45 -35.36 11.27
CA SER A 89 2.60 -34.99 10.44
C SER A 89 2.21 -34.07 9.27
N ALA A 90 1.06 -34.34 8.64
CA ALA A 90 0.54 -33.54 7.53
C ALA A 90 0.13 -32.12 8.00
N ILE A 91 -0.60 -32.05 9.11
CA ILE A 91 -0.99 -30.77 9.74
C ILE A 91 0.26 -29.95 10.12
N THR A 92 1.27 -30.59 10.71
CA THR A 92 2.50 -29.92 11.13
C THR A 92 3.28 -29.37 9.93
N ARG A 93 3.37 -30.14 8.83
CA ARG A 93 4.01 -29.67 7.59
C ARG A 93 3.31 -28.43 7.03
N VAL A 94 1.98 -28.41 7.03
CA VAL A 94 1.21 -27.26 6.54
C VAL A 94 1.31 -26.06 7.49
N ALA A 95 1.30 -26.30 8.80
CA ALA A 95 1.55 -25.24 9.78
C ALA A 95 2.90 -24.54 9.55
N LEU A 96 3.96 -25.29 9.21
CA LEU A 96 5.27 -24.72 8.85
C LEU A 96 5.21 -23.86 7.57
N PHE A 97 4.54 -24.33 6.52
CA PHE A 97 4.36 -23.53 5.30
C PHE A 97 3.59 -22.23 5.57
N TYR A 98 2.54 -22.28 6.39
CA TYR A 98 1.81 -21.10 6.81
C TYR A 98 2.66 -20.15 7.65
N ALA A 99 3.50 -20.66 8.55
CA ALA A 99 4.41 -19.82 9.34
C ALA A 99 5.36 -19.02 8.43
N VAL A 100 5.91 -19.65 7.38
CA VAL A 100 6.74 -18.98 6.38
C VAL A 100 5.91 -17.96 5.58
N GLY A 101 4.70 -18.32 5.15
CA GLY A 101 3.80 -17.40 4.45
C GLY A 101 3.45 -16.16 5.26
N ILE A 102 3.13 -16.32 6.55
CA ILE A 102 2.83 -15.24 7.48
C ILE A 102 4.07 -14.35 7.67
N ALA A 103 5.26 -14.94 7.85
CA ALA A 103 6.50 -14.19 7.95
C ALA A 103 6.79 -13.37 6.67
N ALA A 104 6.53 -13.93 5.49
CA ALA A 104 6.65 -13.23 4.21
C ALA A 104 5.68 -12.05 4.11
N ILE A 105 4.41 -12.24 4.48
CA ILE A 105 3.39 -11.17 4.52
C ILE A 105 3.79 -10.07 5.52
N PHE A 106 4.26 -10.45 6.70
CA PHE A 106 4.72 -9.48 7.69
C PHE A 106 5.89 -8.64 7.15
N LEU A 107 6.89 -9.30 6.54
CA LEU A 107 8.04 -8.63 5.95
C LEU A 107 7.64 -7.72 4.79
N GLN A 108 6.75 -8.18 3.90
CA GLN A 108 6.26 -7.38 2.78
C GLN A 108 5.55 -6.11 3.28
N ASN A 109 4.70 -6.23 4.29
CA ASN A 109 3.95 -5.10 4.85
C ASN A 109 4.90 -4.09 5.53
N ARG A 110 5.90 -4.61 6.26
CA ARG A 110 6.90 -3.77 6.93
C ARG A 110 7.78 -3.02 5.94
N LEU A 111 8.26 -3.68 4.89
CA LEU A 111 9.05 -3.05 3.84
C LEU A 111 8.22 -2.05 3.06
N MET A 112 6.98 -2.41 2.70
CA MET A 112 6.10 -1.52 1.94
C MET A 112 5.78 -0.25 2.72
N ALA A 113 5.54 -0.34 4.04
CA ALA A 113 5.38 0.84 4.88
C ALA A 113 6.61 1.77 4.84
N ARG A 114 7.83 1.22 4.86
CA ARG A 114 9.06 2.02 4.75
C ARG A 114 9.19 2.66 3.37
N ILE A 115 8.90 1.93 2.30
CA ILE A 115 8.99 2.42 0.92
C ILE A 115 7.99 3.56 0.71
N THR A 116 6.72 3.38 1.09
CA THR A 116 5.69 4.40 0.91
C THR A 116 5.99 5.67 1.71
N GLN A 117 6.33 5.54 2.99
CA GLN A 117 6.64 6.71 3.83
C GLN A 117 7.92 7.41 3.38
N GLY A 118 8.95 6.63 3.01
CA GLY A 118 10.20 7.17 2.50
C GLY A 118 10.03 7.91 1.18
N THR A 119 9.26 7.34 0.24
CA THR A 119 8.91 7.99 -1.03
C THR A 119 8.14 9.30 -0.79
N LEU A 120 7.16 9.28 0.11
CA LEU A 120 6.37 10.47 0.44
C LEU A 120 7.25 11.57 1.05
N LYS A 121 8.20 11.19 1.91
CA LYS A 121 9.18 12.14 2.47
C LYS A 121 10.03 12.75 1.36
N SER A 122 10.63 11.93 0.50
CA SER A 122 11.46 12.43 -0.61
C SER A 122 10.69 13.35 -1.54
N LEU A 123 9.43 13.01 -1.85
CA LEU A 123 8.56 13.86 -2.66
C LEU A 123 8.28 15.21 -1.98
N ARG A 124 7.97 15.20 -0.68
CA ARG A 124 7.74 16.44 0.10
C ARG A 124 8.98 17.32 0.15
N ASP A 125 10.15 16.73 0.36
CA ASP A 125 11.43 17.43 0.38
C ASP A 125 11.70 18.07 -1.00
N GLU A 126 11.52 17.33 -2.09
CA GLU A 126 11.73 17.82 -3.47
C GLU A 126 10.75 18.94 -3.84
N MET A 127 9.47 18.80 -3.49
CA MET A 127 8.50 19.87 -3.71
C MET A 127 8.86 21.13 -2.91
N PHE A 128 9.26 20.97 -1.65
CA PHE A 128 9.65 22.10 -0.81
C PHE A 128 10.87 22.83 -1.37
N THR A 129 11.91 22.10 -1.77
CA THR A 129 13.09 22.70 -2.42
C THR A 129 12.72 23.38 -3.73
N HIS A 130 11.84 22.79 -4.54
CA HIS A 130 11.39 23.42 -5.78
C HIS A 130 10.61 24.72 -5.50
N MET A 131 9.75 24.73 -4.48
CA MET A 131 9.01 25.93 -4.09
C MET A 131 9.92 27.11 -3.79
N GLN A 132 11.03 26.87 -3.10
CA GLN A 132 11.99 27.91 -2.73
C GLN A 132 12.66 28.55 -3.96
N THR A 133 12.64 27.89 -5.11
CA THR A 133 13.20 28.42 -6.37
C THR A 133 12.19 29.21 -7.21
N LEU A 134 10.92 29.25 -6.81
CA LEU A 134 9.87 29.93 -7.58
C LEU A 134 9.97 31.47 -7.41
N PRO A 135 9.74 32.25 -8.49
CA PRO A 135 9.78 33.71 -8.42
C PRO A 135 8.61 34.25 -7.60
N ILE A 136 8.80 35.41 -6.95
CA ILE A 136 7.78 36.07 -6.10
C ILE A 136 6.45 36.26 -6.85
N LYS A 137 6.49 36.59 -8.15
CA LYS A 137 5.31 36.72 -9.02
C LYS A 137 4.42 35.46 -9.06
N TYR A 138 4.98 34.27 -8.87
CA TYR A 138 4.21 33.02 -8.79
C TYR A 138 3.32 33.01 -7.53
N PHE A 139 3.81 33.55 -6.42
CA PHE A 139 3.09 33.64 -5.15
C PHE A 139 2.06 34.78 -5.12
N ASP A 140 2.23 35.82 -5.95
CA ASP A 140 1.23 36.88 -6.12
C ASP A 140 0.00 36.44 -6.93
N THR A 141 0.18 35.43 -7.80
CA THR A 141 -0.87 34.95 -8.73
C THR A 141 -1.62 33.71 -8.23
N HIS A 142 -1.11 33.03 -7.20
CA HIS A 142 -1.72 31.83 -6.62
C HIS A 142 -2.03 32.06 -5.13
N ALA A 143 -3.26 31.78 -4.72
CA ALA A 143 -3.63 31.90 -3.31
C ALA A 143 -2.78 30.96 -2.44
N HIS A 144 -2.29 31.44 -1.29
CA HIS A 144 -1.50 30.63 -0.36
C HIS A 144 -2.19 29.31 0.04
N GLY A 145 -3.53 29.29 0.10
CA GLY A 145 -4.31 28.09 0.37
C GLY A 145 -4.25 27.03 -0.73
N ASP A 146 -4.15 27.44 -2.00
CA ASP A 146 -4.04 26.51 -3.13
C ASP A 146 -2.65 25.86 -3.14
N ILE A 147 -1.60 26.60 -2.79
CA ILE A 147 -0.24 26.06 -2.65
C ILE A 147 -0.21 25.03 -1.51
N MET A 148 -0.71 25.36 -0.31
CA MET A 148 -0.72 24.46 0.84
C MET A 148 -1.54 23.17 0.61
N SER A 149 -2.61 23.24 -0.20
CA SER A 149 -3.39 22.06 -0.58
C SER A 149 -2.57 21.08 -1.43
N VAL A 150 -1.68 21.55 -2.29
CA VAL A 150 -0.80 20.65 -3.08
C VAL A 150 0.18 19.91 -2.16
N TYR A 151 0.72 20.58 -1.14
CA TYR A 151 1.65 19.94 -0.20
C TYR A 151 1.00 18.89 0.68
N THR A 152 -0.21 19.14 1.12
CA THR A 152 -0.89 18.28 2.09
C THR A 152 -1.80 17.29 1.37
N ASN A 153 -2.79 17.79 0.65
CA ASN A 153 -3.87 17.00 0.07
C ASN A 153 -3.41 16.13 -1.11
N ASP A 154 -2.57 16.65 -2.02
CA ASP A 154 -2.14 15.85 -3.18
C ASP A 154 -1.09 14.79 -2.77
N THR A 155 -0.17 15.13 -1.86
CA THR A 155 0.79 14.15 -1.34
C THR A 155 0.13 13.07 -0.48
N ASP A 156 -0.88 13.44 0.32
CA ASP A 156 -1.67 12.46 1.07
C ASP A 156 -2.57 11.61 0.16
N THR A 157 -3.06 12.17 -0.95
CA THR A 157 -3.78 11.39 -1.98
C THR A 157 -2.87 10.33 -2.60
N LEU A 158 -1.59 10.65 -2.86
CA LEU A 158 -0.60 9.68 -3.35
C LEU A 158 -0.28 8.58 -2.32
N ARG A 159 -0.41 8.86 -1.02
CA ARG A 159 -0.24 7.85 0.04
C ARG A 159 -1.41 6.87 0.11
N GLN A 160 -2.62 7.29 -0.30
CA GLN A 160 -3.84 6.49 -0.25
C GLN A 160 -4.01 5.55 -1.45
N MET A 161 -3.24 5.77 -2.53
CA MET A 161 -3.17 4.87 -3.69
C MET A 161 -2.16 3.75 -3.47
#